data_AF-A0A437RHG5-F1
#
_entry.id   AF-A0A437RHG5-F1
#
_cell.length_a   1.000
_cell.length_b   1.000
_cell.length_c   1.000
_cell.angle_alpha   90.00
_cell.angle_beta   90.00
_cell.angle_gamma   90.00
#
_symmetry.space_group_name_H-M   'P 1'
#
loop_
_entity.id
_entity.type
_entity.pdbx_description
1 polymer ?
#
loop_
_entity_poly.entity_id
_entity_poly.type
_entity_poly.pdbx_seq_one_letter_code
_entity_poly.pdbx_strand_id
1 'polypeptide(L)'
;MSGLAAITATGMSLQRALTAAFAERSPLVDEAAPGAPPAVPVELVNTRRLQEIGETTNPTPLITLYLYRIDVDKSMRASWAAAGSVEGRGRLPLNLHYLLTAWAGDAATEQRLMGRALQALEATPVLTGPLLLAPAGLPADEPAWEAQEAVYLGIEDLPTEALMRIFDTLPVDHQLSVPYCARVVRIDGRRPPPPLPVLDAQVRLHSLRAEVQR
;
A
#
# COMPACT_ATOMS: atom_id res chain seq x y z
N MET A 1 -7.10 -7.34 -9.45
CA MET A 1 -6.01 -7.05 -8.51
C MET A 1 -5.47 -8.39 -8.13
N SER A 2 -4.19 -8.44 -7.81
CA SER A 2 -3.56 -9.72 -7.53
C SER A 2 -4.19 -10.43 -6.34
N GLY A 3 -4.06 -11.74 -6.25
CA GLY A 3 -4.55 -12.48 -5.09
C GLY A 3 -3.72 -12.21 -3.84
N LEU A 4 -2.97 -13.18 -3.37
CA LEU A 4 -2.19 -13.04 -2.13
C LEU A 4 -1.11 -11.95 -2.21
N ALA A 5 -0.69 -11.59 -3.43
CA ALA A 5 0.44 -10.69 -3.65
C ALA A 5 0.08 -9.20 -3.54
N ALA A 6 -1.20 -8.82 -3.39
CA ALA A 6 -1.63 -7.41 -3.55
C ALA A 6 -0.91 -6.45 -2.62
N ILE A 7 -0.69 -6.87 -1.37
CA ILE A 7 -0.01 -6.06 -0.35
C ILE A 7 1.47 -5.87 -0.72
N THR A 8 2.18 -6.97 -0.99
CA THR A 8 3.60 -6.94 -1.36
C THR A 8 3.83 -6.19 -2.67
N ALA A 9 2.98 -6.44 -3.66
CA ALA A 9 3.00 -5.79 -4.96
C ALA A 9 2.83 -4.28 -4.84
N THR A 10 1.89 -3.81 -4.01
CA THR A 10 1.69 -2.39 -3.74
C THR A 10 2.92 -1.76 -3.09
N GLY A 11 3.46 -2.40 -2.05
CA GLY A 11 4.68 -1.93 -1.39
C GLY A 11 5.86 -1.83 -2.35
N MET A 12 6.12 -2.87 -3.14
CA MET A 12 7.23 -2.89 -4.11
C MET A 12 7.04 -1.82 -5.20
N SER A 13 5.79 -1.61 -5.65
CA SER A 13 5.46 -0.58 -6.63
C SER A 13 5.78 0.81 -6.10
N LEU A 14 5.38 1.09 -4.86
CA LEU A 14 5.66 2.34 -4.16
C LEU A 14 7.17 2.55 -3.97
N GLN A 15 7.88 1.51 -3.50
CA GLN A 15 9.34 1.55 -3.36
C GLN A 15 10.02 1.88 -4.69
N ARG A 16 9.68 1.16 -5.77
CA ARG A 16 10.26 1.38 -7.10
C ARG A 16 9.97 2.78 -7.62
N ALA A 17 8.73 3.27 -7.45
CA ALA A 17 8.35 4.62 -7.89
C ALA A 17 9.20 5.69 -7.20
N LEU A 18 9.37 5.57 -5.87
CA LEU A 18 10.25 6.46 -5.11
C LEU A 18 11.71 6.30 -5.52
N THR A 19 12.24 5.08 -5.62
CA THR A 19 13.63 4.84 -6.07
C THR A 19 13.89 5.47 -7.43
N ALA A 20 12.97 5.32 -8.39
CA ALA A 20 13.09 5.94 -9.70
C ALA A 20 13.12 7.48 -9.61
N ALA A 21 12.27 8.08 -8.77
CA ALA A 21 12.27 9.51 -8.56
C ALA A 21 13.57 10.00 -7.90
N PHE A 22 14.10 9.31 -6.88
CA PHE A 22 15.38 9.68 -6.28
C PHE A 22 16.55 9.54 -7.25
N ALA A 23 16.51 8.56 -8.15
CA ALA A 23 17.50 8.39 -9.22
C ALA A 23 17.41 9.48 -10.30
N GLU A 24 16.20 9.92 -10.65
CA GLU A 24 15.97 11.01 -11.62
C GLU A 24 16.54 12.35 -11.12
N ARG A 25 16.33 12.64 -9.83
CA ARG A 25 16.82 13.86 -9.21
C ARG A 25 17.15 13.59 -7.74
N SER A 26 18.45 13.57 -7.45
CA SER A 26 18.91 13.48 -6.08
C SER A 26 18.63 14.80 -5.34
N PRO A 27 18.13 14.74 -4.09
CA PRO A 27 18.01 15.91 -3.22
C PRO A 27 19.33 16.32 -2.55
N LEU A 28 20.37 15.48 -2.69
CA LEU A 28 21.66 15.71 -2.08
C LEU A 28 22.53 16.49 -3.05
N VAL A 29 23.07 17.60 -2.57
CA VAL A 29 24.06 18.41 -3.30
C VAL A 29 25.41 18.09 -2.67
N ASP A 30 26.32 17.54 -3.45
CA ASP A 30 27.71 17.38 -3.01
C ASP A 30 28.47 18.66 -3.37
N GLU A 31 28.56 19.59 -2.40
CA GLU A 31 29.33 20.83 -2.54
C GLU A 31 30.85 20.56 -2.57
N ALA A 32 31.30 19.39 -2.09
CA ALA A 32 32.72 19.05 -1.93
C ALA A 32 33.28 18.22 -3.11
N ALA A 33 32.44 17.47 -3.82
CA ALA A 33 32.79 16.77 -5.05
C ALA A 33 31.73 17.03 -6.13
N PRO A 34 32.05 17.74 -7.22
CA PRO A 34 31.16 17.98 -8.38
C PRO A 34 30.85 16.71 -9.21
N GLY A 35 30.75 15.55 -8.57
CA GLY A 35 30.43 14.25 -9.16
C GLY A 35 28.94 13.91 -9.08
N ALA A 36 28.62 12.64 -9.36
CA ALA A 36 27.26 12.15 -9.21
C ALA A 36 26.87 12.14 -7.72
N PRO A 37 25.72 12.73 -7.33
CA PRO A 37 25.30 12.76 -5.94
C PRO A 37 25.11 11.35 -5.39
N PRO A 38 25.31 11.13 -4.08
CA PRO A 38 25.15 9.82 -3.48
C PRO A 38 23.73 9.29 -3.70
N ALA A 39 23.63 8.00 -4.06
CA ALA A 39 22.36 7.33 -4.24
C ALA A 39 21.63 7.24 -2.90
N VAL A 40 20.36 7.62 -2.88
CA VAL A 40 19.50 7.48 -1.71
C VAL A 40 18.64 6.23 -1.88
N PRO A 41 18.91 5.13 -1.15
CA PRO A 41 18.06 3.96 -1.16
C PRO A 41 16.65 4.27 -0.64
N VAL A 42 15.68 3.55 -1.17
CA VAL A 42 14.32 3.47 -0.64
C VAL A 42 14.06 2.02 -0.30
N GLU A 43 13.77 1.73 0.96
CA GLU A 43 13.62 0.36 1.47
C GLU A 43 12.23 0.12 2.05
N LEU A 44 11.59 -0.99 1.66
CA LEU A 44 10.49 -1.55 2.45
C LEU A 44 11.07 -2.26 3.67
N VAL A 45 10.63 -1.87 4.86
CA VAL A 45 11.19 -2.38 6.10
C VAL A 45 10.13 -3.07 6.95
N ASN A 46 10.55 -4.08 7.70
CA ASN A 46 9.79 -4.65 8.81
C ASN A 46 10.34 -4.10 10.14
N THR A 47 9.73 -4.47 11.25
CA THR A 47 10.13 -3.98 12.59
C THR A 47 11.58 -4.29 12.94
N ARG A 48 12.11 -5.47 12.55
CA ARG A 48 13.51 -5.84 12.82
C ARG A 48 14.47 -4.93 12.06
N ARG A 49 14.23 -4.75 10.76
CA ARG A 49 15.09 -3.90 9.92
C ARG A 49 15.04 -2.44 10.37
N LEU A 50 13.87 -1.98 10.80
CA LEU A 50 13.71 -0.64 11.37
C LEU A 50 14.59 -0.45 12.61
N GLN A 51 14.62 -1.42 13.53
CA GLN A 51 15.49 -1.39 14.71
C GLN A 51 16.97 -1.28 14.33
N GLU A 52 17.45 -2.12 13.42
CA GLU A 52 18.84 -2.11 12.96
C GLU A 52 19.26 -0.73 12.40
N ILE A 53 18.36 -0.07 11.66
CA ILE A 53 18.60 1.27 11.13
C ILE A 53 18.63 2.30 12.27
N GLY A 54 17.71 2.20 13.24
CA GLY A 54 17.64 3.11 14.39
C GLY A 54 18.84 3.02 15.34
N GLU A 55 19.48 1.86 15.43
CA GLU A 55 20.70 1.67 16.23
C GLU A 55 21.98 2.21 15.54
N THR A 56 21.89 2.57 14.25
CA THR A 56 23.04 3.04 13.48
C THR A 56 23.44 4.45 13.91
N THR A 57 24.65 4.60 14.46
CA THR A 57 25.24 5.91 14.74
C THR A 57 25.65 6.59 13.43
N ASN A 58 25.06 7.74 13.12
CA ASN A 58 25.25 8.49 11.87
C ASN A 58 24.79 7.71 10.62
N PRO A 59 23.46 7.52 10.44
CA PRO A 59 22.94 6.73 9.34
C PRO A 59 23.22 7.41 7.99
N THR A 60 23.58 6.60 7.00
CA THR A 60 23.64 7.05 5.60
C THR A 60 22.25 7.49 5.13
N PRO A 61 22.13 8.52 4.27
CA PRO A 61 20.86 8.98 3.73
C PRO A 61 19.99 7.84 3.19
N LEU A 62 18.80 7.65 3.78
CA LEU A 62 17.89 6.54 3.47
C LEU A 62 16.44 6.98 3.66
N ILE A 63 15.55 6.47 2.81
CA ILE A 63 14.10 6.53 3.02
C ILE A 63 13.58 5.13 3.31
N THR A 64 12.80 4.97 4.37
CA THR A 64 12.12 3.71 4.69
C THR A 64 10.62 3.82 4.53
N LEU A 65 10.00 2.74 4.07
CA LEU A 65 8.56 2.53 3.99
C LEU A 65 8.17 1.40 4.96
N TYR A 66 7.51 1.75 6.06
CA TYR A 66 7.07 0.79 7.07
C TYR A 66 5.54 0.62 7.03
N LEU A 67 5.05 -0.57 6.67
CA LEU A 67 3.60 -0.87 6.69
C LEU A 67 3.14 -1.15 8.12
N TYR A 68 2.59 -0.15 8.80
CA TYR A 68 2.24 -0.24 10.22
C TYR A 68 0.80 -0.70 10.46
N ARG A 69 -0.10 -0.52 9.48
CA ARG A 69 -1.51 -0.90 9.60
C ARG A 69 -2.11 -1.29 8.25
N ILE A 70 -3.02 -2.26 8.29
CA ILE A 70 -3.87 -2.65 7.16
C ILE A 70 -5.31 -2.59 7.65
N ASP A 71 -6.14 -1.84 6.95
CA ASP A 71 -7.56 -1.69 7.26
C ASP A 71 -8.44 -2.11 6.07
N VAL A 72 -9.66 -2.54 6.34
CA VAL A 72 -10.66 -2.77 5.29
C VAL A 72 -11.21 -1.42 4.84
N ASP A 73 -11.26 -1.19 3.52
CA ASP A 73 -11.95 -0.03 2.98
C ASP A 73 -13.47 -0.21 3.13
N LYS A 74 -14.00 0.33 4.22
CA LYS A 74 -15.43 0.26 4.57
C LYS A 74 -16.32 0.90 3.52
N SER A 75 -15.84 1.95 2.82
CA SER A 75 -16.62 2.64 1.79
C SER A 75 -16.84 1.76 0.56
N MET A 76 -15.84 0.94 0.22
CA MET A 76 -15.87 0.05 -0.95
C MET A 76 -16.33 -1.38 -0.60
N ARG A 77 -16.41 -1.72 0.70
CA ARG A 77 -16.67 -3.10 1.17
C ARG A 77 -17.98 -3.69 0.65
N ALA A 78 -19.06 -2.91 0.61
CA ALA A 78 -20.37 -3.36 0.16
C ALA A 78 -20.38 -3.58 -1.37
N SER A 79 -19.88 -2.61 -2.13
CA SER A 79 -19.81 -2.67 -3.59
C SER A 79 -18.97 -3.86 -4.07
N TRP A 80 -17.79 -4.08 -3.47
CA TRP A 80 -16.96 -5.22 -3.82
C TRP A 80 -17.51 -6.56 -3.34
N ALA A 81 -18.29 -6.59 -2.24
CA ALA A 81 -19.01 -7.80 -1.85
C ALA A 81 -20.01 -8.23 -2.93
N ALA A 82 -20.80 -7.27 -3.43
CA ALA A 82 -21.80 -7.51 -4.46
C ALA A 82 -21.14 -8.00 -5.77
N ALA A 83 -20.09 -7.31 -6.22
CA ALA A 83 -19.33 -7.72 -7.40
C ALA A 83 -18.70 -9.13 -7.22
N GLY A 84 -18.13 -9.39 -6.05
CA GLY A 84 -17.57 -10.70 -5.72
C GLY A 84 -18.61 -11.83 -5.71
N SER A 85 -19.84 -11.54 -5.24
CA SER A 85 -20.94 -12.50 -5.24
C SER A 85 -21.39 -12.87 -6.65
N VAL A 86 -21.43 -11.90 -7.57
CA VAL A 86 -21.78 -12.15 -8.98
C VAL A 86 -20.72 -12.99 -9.68
N GLU A 87 -19.44 -12.73 -9.36
CA GLU A 87 -18.31 -13.43 -9.97
C GLU A 87 -17.95 -14.75 -9.27
N GLY A 88 -18.60 -15.06 -8.14
CA GLY A 88 -18.28 -16.21 -7.29
C GLY A 88 -16.90 -16.15 -6.64
N ARG A 89 -16.22 -14.99 -6.63
CA ARG A 89 -14.90 -14.81 -6.01
C ARG A 89 -14.94 -13.72 -4.95
N GLY A 90 -14.34 -14.00 -3.79
CA GLY A 90 -14.21 -12.99 -2.73
C GLY A 90 -13.39 -11.79 -3.21
N ARG A 91 -13.79 -10.58 -2.83
CA ARG A 91 -13.07 -9.34 -3.13
C ARG A 91 -12.97 -8.53 -1.85
N LEU A 92 -11.76 -8.41 -1.30
CA LEU A 92 -11.51 -7.72 -0.04
C LEU A 92 -10.78 -6.40 -0.31
N PRO A 93 -11.47 -5.25 -0.26
CA PRO A 93 -10.81 -3.96 -0.42
C PRO A 93 -10.09 -3.55 0.86
N LEU A 94 -8.91 -2.98 0.71
CA LEU A 94 -7.95 -2.66 1.75
C LEU A 94 -7.40 -1.24 1.58
N ASN A 95 -7.09 -0.63 2.71
CA ASN A 95 -6.22 0.53 2.83
C ASN A 95 -4.92 0.08 3.49
N LEU A 96 -3.79 0.38 2.87
CA LEU A 96 -2.46 0.08 3.40
C LEU A 96 -1.83 1.36 3.92
N HIS A 97 -1.50 1.37 5.20
CA HIS A 97 -0.99 2.55 5.90
C HIS A 97 0.52 2.40 6.10
N TYR A 98 1.26 3.22 5.37
CA TYR A 98 2.72 3.27 5.41
C TYR A 98 3.19 4.46 6.24
N LEU A 99 4.26 4.27 6.99
CA LEU A 99 5.03 5.33 7.60
C LEU A 99 6.28 5.54 6.74
N LEU A 100 6.36 6.69 6.08
CA LEU A 100 7.51 7.11 5.31
C LEU A 100 8.47 7.84 6.26
N THR A 101 9.69 7.34 6.45
CA THR A 101 10.65 7.91 7.39
C THR A 101 11.96 8.25 6.69
N ALA A 102 12.48 9.46 6.94
CA ALA A 102 13.79 9.88 6.47
C ALA A 102 14.87 9.63 7.54
N TRP A 103 16.03 9.15 7.10
CA TRP A 103 17.18 8.87 7.95
C TRP A 103 18.40 9.56 7.39
N ALA A 104 19.10 10.35 8.20
CA ALA A 104 20.41 10.90 7.86
C ALA A 104 21.19 11.29 9.13
N GLY A 105 22.45 11.68 8.96
CA GLY A 105 23.29 12.20 10.04
C GLY A 105 22.92 13.60 10.55
N ASP A 106 22.09 14.33 9.80
CA ASP A 106 21.71 15.71 10.11
C ASP A 106 20.28 16.05 9.66
N ALA A 107 19.65 16.99 10.38
CA ALA A 107 18.26 17.37 10.16
C ALA A 107 18.00 18.03 8.79
N ALA A 108 18.96 18.77 8.23
CA ALA A 108 18.77 19.43 6.95
C ALA A 108 18.70 18.38 5.83
N THR A 109 19.53 17.35 5.90
CA THR A 109 19.48 16.21 4.99
C THR A 109 18.16 15.46 5.13
N GLU A 110 17.71 15.12 6.33
CA GLU A 110 16.41 14.45 6.54
C GLU A 110 15.24 15.23 5.92
N GLN A 111 15.19 16.55 6.13
CA GLN A 111 14.15 17.41 5.58
C GLN A 111 14.20 17.48 4.04
N ARG A 112 15.40 17.50 3.44
CA ARG A 112 15.56 17.45 1.98
C ARG A 112 15.12 16.11 1.40
N LEU A 113 15.48 15.01 2.05
CA LEU A 113 15.05 13.67 1.67
C LEU A 113 13.52 13.57 1.71
N MET A 114 12.90 14.02 2.81
CA MET A 114 11.45 14.03 2.97
C MET A 114 10.80 14.92 1.90
N GLY A 115 11.32 16.12 1.66
CA GLY A 115 10.81 17.02 0.62
C GLY A 115 10.83 16.40 -0.77
N ARG A 116 11.89 15.68 -1.14
CA ARG A 116 11.95 14.97 -2.42
C ARG A 116 10.99 13.80 -2.49
N ALA A 117 10.84 13.04 -1.41
CA ALA A 117 9.89 11.94 -1.37
C ALA A 117 8.45 12.44 -1.55
N LEU A 118 8.06 13.50 -0.83
CA LEU A 118 6.73 14.10 -0.97
C LEU A 118 6.50 14.68 -2.36
N GLN A 119 7.50 15.37 -2.94
CA GLN A 119 7.42 15.85 -4.33
C GLN A 119 7.20 14.70 -5.33
N ALA A 120 7.87 13.57 -5.15
CA ALA A 120 7.72 12.40 -6.02
C ALA A 120 6.33 11.78 -5.91
N LEU A 121 5.79 11.67 -4.69
CA LEU A 121 4.46 11.12 -4.44
C LEU A 121 3.35 12.03 -4.98
N GLU A 122 3.51 13.35 -4.88
CA GLU A 122 2.57 14.31 -5.46
C GLU A 122 2.67 14.40 -6.98
N ALA A 123 3.84 14.15 -7.56
CA ALA A 123 3.99 14.08 -9.02
C ALA A 123 3.31 12.83 -9.62
N THR A 124 3.23 11.73 -8.86
CA THR A 124 2.62 10.46 -9.30
C THR A 124 1.73 9.88 -8.18
N PRO A 125 0.57 10.50 -7.89
CA PRO A 125 -0.28 10.07 -6.78
C PRO A 125 -1.09 8.80 -7.10
N VAL A 126 -1.08 8.34 -8.35
CA VAL A 126 -1.79 7.14 -8.79
C VAL A 126 -0.82 6.18 -9.47
N LEU A 127 -0.66 4.99 -8.89
CA LEU A 127 0.14 3.92 -9.49
C LEU A 127 -0.77 3.08 -10.39
N THR A 128 -0.53 3.10 -11.70
CA THR A 128 -1.28 2.33 -12.69
C THR A 128 -0.36 1.63 -13.69
N GLY A 129 -0.89 0.61 -14.37
CA GLY A 129 -0.23 -0.04 -15.50
C GLY A 129 1.23 -0.44 -15.18
N PRO A 130 2.24 0.08 -15.93
CA PRO A 130 3.64 -0.28 -15.73
C PRO A 130 4.19 0.02 -14.33
N LEU A 131 3.56 0.91 -13.56
CA LEU A 131 3.98 1.26 -12.20
C LEU A 131 3.60 0.17 -11.19
N LEU A 132 2.61 -0.65 -11.48
CA LEU A 132 2.19 -1.77 -10.64
C LEU A 132 3.08 -3.00 -10.91
N LEU A 133 3.93 -3.33 -9.94
CA LEU A 133 4.78 -4.51 -9.98
C LEU A 133 4.00 -5.78 -9.67
N ALA A 134 4.25 -6.83 -10.45
CA ALA A 134 3.87 -8.19 -10.09
C ALA A 134 5.07 -8.89 -9.43
N PRO A 135 4.97 -9.34 -8.17
CA PRO A 135 6.02 -10.13 -7.53
C PRO A 135 6.31 -11.41 -8.31
N ALA A 136 7.59 -11.77 -8.42
CA ALA A 136 8.01 -13.02 -9.03
C ALA A 136 7.76 -14.22 -8.08
N GLY A 137 7.65 -15.43 -8.66
CA GLY A 137 7.56 -16.67 -7.89
C GLY A 137 6.18 -16.97 -7.28
N LEU A 138 5.13 -16.30 -7.76
CA LEU A 138 3.76 -16.61 -7.36
C LEU A 138 3.25 -17.90 -8.04
N PRO A 139 2.34 -18.65 -7.39
CA PRO A 139 1.62 -19.75 -8.04
C PRO A 139 0.96 -19.31 -9.34
N ALA A 140 0.93 -20.19 -10.35
CA ALA A 140 0.40 -19.86 -11.68
C ALA A 140 -1.10 -19.54 -11.70
N ASP A 141 -1.85 -19.98 -10.69
CA ASP A 141 -3.28 -19.71 -10.52
C ASP A 141 -3.57 -18.42 -9.71
N GLU A 142 -2.53 -17.72 -9.26
CA GLU A 142 -2.70 -16.43 -8.59
C GLU A 142 -3.19 -15.36 -9.56
N PRO A 143 -4.25 -14.62 -9.20
CA PRO A 143 -4.67 -13.45 -9.96
C PRO A 143 -3.51 -12.47 -10.10
N ALA A 144 -3.34 -11.91 -11.31
CA ALA A 144 -2.42 -10.81 -11.58
C ALA A 144 -3.15 -9.45 -11.56
N TRP A 145 -2.38 -8.37 -11.74
CA TRP A 145 -2.95 -7.05 -12.00
C TRP A 145 -3.74 -7.05 -13.31
N GLU A 146 -4.98 -6.56 -13.26
CA GLU A 146 -5.79 -6.27 -14.44
C GLU A 146 -5.34 -4.93 -15.06
N ALA A 147 -5.64 -4.68 -16.35
CA ALA A 147 -5.10 -3.52 -17.06
C ALA A 147 -5.62 -2.17 -16.55
N GLN A 148 -6.85 -2.13 -16.01
CA GLN A 148 -7.49 -0.91 -15.50
C GLN A 148 -7.24 -0.64 -14.01
N GLU A 149 -6.20 -1.24 -13.43
CA GLU A 149 -5.97 -1.13 -11.99
C GLU A 149 -5.15 0.09 -11.61
N ALA A 150 -5.56 0.67 -10.48
CA ALA A 150 -5.02 1.88 -9.94
C ALA A 150 -4.93 1.78 -8.42
N VAL A 151 -3.77 2.13 -7.88
CA VAL A 151 -3.59 2.35 -6.45
C VAL A 151 -3.42 3.84 -6.23
N TYR A 152 -4.30 4.42 -5.44
CA TYR A 152 -4.25 5.83 -5.08
C TYR A 152 -3.41 5.99 -3.83
N LEU A 153 -2.46 6.90 -3.88
CA LEU A 153 -1.62 7.22 -2.75
C LEU A 153 -1.96 8.62 -2.24
N GLY A 154 -2.00 8.82 -0.93
CA GLY A 154 -2.23 10.13 -0.35
C GLY A 154 -1.77 10.22 1.09
N ILE A 155 -1.49 11.44 1.54
CA ILE A 155 -1.14 11.70 2.94
C ILE A 155 -2.31 11.26 3.82
N GLU A 156 -1.97 10.55 4.89
CA GLU A 156 -2.94 10.18 5.90
C GLU A 156 -3.05 11.27 6.97
N ASP A 157 -4.28 11.61 7.33
CA ASP A 157 -4.54 12.45 8.50
C ASP A 157 -4.42 11.59 9.77
N LEU A 158 -3.20 11.51 10.28
CA LEU A 158 -2.88 10.85 11.54
C LEU A 158 -2.56 11.91 12.59
N PRO A 159 -3.31 11.99 13.70
CA PRO A 159 -3.02 12.98 14.74
C PRO A 159 -1.66 12.72 15.35
N THR A 160 -0.96 13.79 15.73
CA THR A 160 0.40 13.72 16.30
C THR A 160 0.48 12.75 17.48
N GLU A 161 -0.53 12.74 18.36
CA GLU A 161 -0.60 11.80 19.48
C GLU A 161 -0.59 10.33 19.03
N ALA A 162 -1.32 9.99 17.97
CA ALA A 162 -1.33 8.63 17.43
C ALA A 162 0.02 8.29 16.78
N LEU A 163 0.64 9.25 16.09
CA LEU A 163 1.99 9.07 15.55
C LEU A 163 3.00 8.79 16.67
N MET A 164 2.96 9.55 17.77
CA MET A 164 3.84 9.32 18.92
C MET A 164 3.61 7.94 19.54
N ARG A 165 2.34 7.50 19.68
CA ARG A 165 2.02 6.16 20.16
C ARG A 165 2.54 5.04 19.26
N ILE A 166 2.63 5.27 17.94
CA ILE A 166 3.27 4.29 17.04
C ILE A 166 4.74 4.16 17.44
N PHE A 167 5.47 5.28 17.60
CA PHE A 167 6.87 5.25 18.01
C PHE A 167 7.08 4.68 19.41
N ASP A 168 6.17 4.89 20.37
CA ASP A 168 6.24 4.25 21.70
C ASP A 168 6.24 2.71 21.62
N THR A 169 5.68 2.15 20.55
CA THR A 169 5.62 0.69 20.33
C THR A 169 6.74 0.17 19.42
N LEU A 170 7.39 1.06 18.67
CA LEU A 170 8.45 0.68 17.75
C LEU A 170 9.79 0.64 18.50
N PRO A 171 10.73 -0.23 18.08
CA PRO A 171 12.05 -0.33 18.70
C PRO A 171 13.00 0.80 18.24
N VAL A 172 12.48 1.98 17.93
CA VAL A 172 13.22 3.15 17.46
C VAL A 172 12.61 4.41 18.05
N ASP A 173 13.46 5.41 18.31
CA ASP A 173 13.00 6.74 18.72
C ASP A 173 12.19 7.41 17.60
N HIS A 174 11.48 8.48 17.95
CA HIS A 174 10.75 9.28 16.98
C HIS A 174 11.69 9.88 15.93
N GLN A 175 11.41 9.57 14.66
CA GLN A 175 12.12 10.08 13.49
C GLN A 175 11.20 10.89 12.58
N LEU A 176 11.78 11.78 11.78
CA LEU A 176 11.05 12.59 10.80
C LEU A 176 10.28 11.68 9.83
N SER A 177 8.97 11.65 9.98
CA SER A 177 8.11 10.73 9.25
C SER A 177 6.79 11.35 8.81
N VAL A 178 6.24 10.82 7.71
CA VAL A 178 4.96 11.22 7.14
C VAL A 178 4.11 9.97 6.91
N PRO A 179 2.91 9.88 7.49
CA PRO A 179 2.01 8.76 7.25
C PRO A 179 1.34 8.89 5.88
N TYR A 180 1.29 7.79 5.15
CA TYR A 180 0.77 7.73 3.78
C TYR A 180 -0.15 6.52 3.62
N CYS A 181 -1.26 6.68 2.90
CA CYS A 181 -2.24 5.64 2.69
C CYS A 181 -2.31 5.26 1.21
N ALA A 182 -2.09 3.98 0.92
CA ALA A 182 -2.41 3.38 -0.38
C ALA A 182 -3.83 2.81 -0.35
N ARG A 183 -4.72 3.37 -1.16
CA ARG A 183 -6.16 3.09 -1.20
C ARG A 183 -6.53 2.30 -2.45
N VAL A 184 -7.74 1.74 -2.41
CA VAL A 184 -8.33 0.94 -3.50
C VAL A 184 -7.59 -0.39 -3.73
N VAL A 185 -6.63 -0.74 -2.87
CA VAL A 185 -5.98 -2.05 -2.88
C VAL A 185 -7.03 -3.12 -2.60
N ARG A 186 -6.96 -4.27 -3.25
CA ARG A 186 -7.96 -5.33 -3.18
C ARG A 186 -7.28 -6.67 -3.29
N ILE A 187 -7.63 -7.58 -2.39
CA ILE A 187 -7.28 -8.99 -2.51
C ILE A 187 -8.43 -9.69 -3.22
N ASP A 188 -8.13 -10.28 -4.36
CA ASP A 188 -9.08 -11.12 -5.10
C ASP A 188 -8.90 -12.59 -4.70
N GLY A 189 -9.99 -13.26 -4.35
CA GLY A 189 -10.01 -14.69 -4.13
C GLY A 189 -9.76 -15.46 -5.43
N ARG A 190 -9.35 -16.73 -5.29
CA ARG A 190 -9.22 -17.64 -6.43
C ARG A 190 -10.54 -17.71 -7.21
N ARG A 191 -10.42 -17.72 -8.54
CA ARG A 191 -11.59 -17.86 -9.41
C ARG A 191 -12.20 -19.25 -9.18
N PRO A 192 -13.48 -19.36 -8.83
CA PRO A 192 -14.12 -20.67 -8.70
C PRO A 192 -14.18 -21.35 -10.08
N PRO A 193 -14.22 -22.70 -10.12
CA PRO A 193 -14.59 -23.39 -11.35
C PRO A 193 -15.97 -22.92 -11.83
N PRO A 194 -16.24 -22.92 -13.15
CA PRO A 194 -17.53 -22.51 -13.66
C PRO A 194 -18.63 -23.36 -13.01
N PRO A 195 -19.71 -22.74 -12.51
CA PRO A 195 -20.79 -23.48 -11.88
C PRO A 195 -21.41 -24.44 -12.90
N LEU A 196 -21.82 -25.61 -12.43
CA LEU A 196 -22.61 -26.53 -13.25
C LEU A 196 -23.91 -25.81 -13.69
N PRO A 197 -24.39 -26.04 -14.93
CA PRO A 197 -25.64 -25.43 -15.38
C PRO A 197 -26.78 -25.85 -14.45
N VAL A 198 -27.58 -24.88 -14.00
CA VAL A 198 -28.80 -25.15 -13.23
C VAL A 198 -29.81 -25.77 -14.19
N LEU A 199 -30.08 -27.06 -14.02
CA LEU A 199 -31.02 -27.81 -14.87
C LEU A 199 -32.47 -27.72 -14.39
N ASP A 200 -32.68 -27.55 -13.09
CA ASP A 200 -33.99 -27.41 -12.48
C ASP A 200 -33.94 -26.40 -11.33
N ALA A 201 -34.95 -25.53 -11.23
CA ALA A 201 -35.08 -24.53 -10.19
C ALA A 201 -36.48 -24.61 -9.57
N GLN A 202 -36.58 -25.22 -8.39
CA GLN A 202 -37.85 -25.36 -7.69
C GLN A 202 -38.12 -24.16 -6.79
N VAL A 203 -39.10 -23.33 -7.16
CA VAL A 203 -39.56 -22.18 -6.36
C VAL A 203 -40.88 -22.55 -5.70
N ARG A 204 -40.90 -22.63 -4.35
CA ARG A 204 -42.15 -22.77 -3.59
C ARG A 204 -42.68 -21.41 -3.18
N LEU A 205 -43.79 -21.00 -3.77
CA LEU A 205 -44.54 -19.81 -3.36
C LEU A 205 -45.51 -20.18 -2.23
N HIS A 206 -45.36 -19.57 -1.05
CA HIS A 206 -46.39 -19.61 -0.02
C HIS A 206 -47.31 -18.40 -0.20
N SER A 207 -48.61 -18.66 -0.40
CA SER A 207 -49.62 -17.60 -0.45
C SER A 207 -49.92 -17.11 0.97
N LEU A 208 -49.66 -15.82 1.25
CA LEU A 208 -50.18 -15.14 2.43
C LEU A 208 -51.70 -14.99 2.27
N ARG A 209 -52.47 -15.78 3.05
CA ARG A 209 -53.91 -15.55 3.17
C ARG A 209 -54.13 -14.35 4.08
N ALA A 210 -54.67 -13.27 3.54
CA ALA A 210 -55.21 -12.17 4.32
C ALA A 210 -56.52 -12.63 4.97
N GLU A 211 -56.50 -12.86 6.27
CA GLU A 211 -57.74 -12.99 7.05
C GLU A 211 -58.38 -11.60 7.16
N VAL A 212 -59.43 -11.38 6.37
CA VAL A 212 -60.36 -10.26 6.56
C VAL A 212 -61.33 -10.67 7.67
N GLN A 213 -61.05 -10.23 8.91
CA GLN A 213 -62.02 -10.29 10.00
C GLN A 213 -63.12 -9.25 9.75
N ARG A 214 -64.36 -9.72 9.64
CA ARG A 214 -65.59 -8.92 9.71
C ARG A 214 -66.05 -8.79 11.15
#